data_AF-A0A0F1ERX4-F1
#
_entry.id   AF-A0A0F1ERX4-F1
#
_cell.length_a   1.000
_cell.length_b   1.000
_cell.length_c   1.000
_cell.angle_alpha   90.00
_cell.angle_beta   90.00
_cell.angle_gamma   90.00
#
_symmetry.space_group_name_H-M   'P 1'
#
loop_
_entity.id
_entity.type
_entity.pdbx_description
1 polymer ?
#
loop_
_entity_poly.entity_id
_entity_poly.type
_entity_poly.pdbx_seq_one_letter_code
_entity_poly.pdbx_strand_id
1 'polypeptide(L)'
;MKRVIVAGTLLLLAGCSINRQAEVSSLDAPNGIVRLNYGQAALQNAYSDEYVNNGTAAKACQSMGYATASAYGQPIKTCTLISGSLCLNESVTIQYKCMGYAVNPKSNNPWY
;
A
#
# COMPACT_ATOMS: atom_id res chain seq x y z
N MET A 1 -1.68 -42.14 -16.21
CA MET A 1 -0.41 -41.45 -15.88
C MET A 1 -0.31 -40.06 -16.49
N LYS A 2 -0.53 -39.85 -17.80
CA LYS A 2 -0.46 -38.51 -18.44
C LYS A 2 -1.39 -37.43 -17.86
N ARG A 3 -2.61 -37.78 -17.44
CA ARG A 3 -3.60 -36.81 -16.89
C ARG A 3 -3.24 -36.28 -15.50
N VAL A 4 -2.51 -37.06 -14.70
CA VAL A 4 -2.07 -36.67 -13.36
C VAL A 4 -0.94 -35.62 -13.44
N ILE A 5 -0.07 -35.77 -14.43
CA ILE A 5 1.02 -34.81 -14.70
C ILE A 5 0.45 -33.46 -15.14
N VAL A 6 -0.55 -33.46 -16.03
CA VAL A 6 -1.22 -32.23 -16.51
C VAL A 6 -1.94 -31.50 -15.38
N ALA A 7 -2.64 -32.22 -14.50
CA ALA A 7 -3.29 -31.62 -13.33
C ALA A 7 -2.28 -31.05 -12.33
N GLY A 8 -1.16 -31.75 -12.09
CA GLY A 8 -0.08 -31.27 -11.22
C GLY A 8 0.59 -30.00 -11.74
N THR A 9 0.83 -29.89 -13.06
CA THR A 9 1.41 -28.68 -13.66
C THR A 9 0.48 -27.47 -13.59
N LEU A 10 -0.84 -27.65 -13.60
CA LEU A 10 -1.80 -26.55 -13.47
C LEU A 10 -1.83 -25.95 -12.07
N LEU A 11 -1.65 -26.76 -11.02
CA LEU A 11 -1.55 -26.30 -9.64
C LEU A 11 -0.26 -25.51 -9.36
N LEU A 12 0.83 -25.84 -10.05
CA LEU A 12 2.11 -25.11 -9.97
C LEU A 12 2.08 -23.77 -10.73
N LEU A 13 1.14 -23.59 -11.67
CA LEU A 13 0.99 -22.35 -12.45
C LEU A 13 0.14 -21.28 -11.76
N ALA A 14 -0.50 -21.59 -10.62
CA ALA A 14 -1.04 -20.57 -9.74
C ALA A 14 0.14 -19.84 -9.10
N GLY A 15 0.73 -18.87 -9.82
CA GLY A 15 1.81 -18.05 -9.30
C GLY A 15 1.43 -17.51 -7.93
N CYS A 16 2.29 -17.71 -6.93
CA CYS A 16 2.03 -17.33 -5.55
C CYS A 16 1.65 -15.85 -5.46
N SER A 17 0.35 -15.57 -5.40
CA SER A 17 -0.15 -14.26 -5.04
C SER A 17 -0.10 -14.15 -3.53
N ILE A 18 0.53 -13.10 -3.03
CA ILE A 18 0.75 -12.93 -1.59
C ILE A 18 0.14 -11.59 -1.20
N ASN A 19 -0.79 -11.62 -0.24
CA ASN A 19 -1.29 -10.40 0.35
C ASN A 19 -0.20 -9.81 1.27
N ARG A 20 0.18 -8.57 1.03
CA ARG A 20 1.07 -7.78 1.88
C ARG A 20 0.31 -6.56 2.36
N GLN A 21 0.30 -6.32 3.66
CA GLN A 21 -0.25 -5.09 4.22
C GLN A 21 0.71 -3.94 3.92
N ALA A 22 0.19 -2.84 3.38
CA ALA A 22 0.98 -1.64 3.15
C ALA A 22 1.07 -0.82 4.44
N GLU A 23 2.28 -0.37 4.77
CA GLU A 23 2.57 0.37 6.00
C GLU A 23 2.85 1.84 5.66
N VAL A 24 2.56 2.74 6.61
CA VAL A 24 2.82 4.18 6.43
C VAL A 24 4.32 4.42 6.30
N SER A 25 4.75 4.90 5.14
CA SER A 25 6.16 5.18 4.85
C SER A 25 6.51 6.65 5.02
N SER A 26 5.62 7.56 4.63
CA SER A 26 5.81 9.01 4.82
C SER A 26 4.49 9.76 4.94
N LEU A 27 4.56 10.90 5.64
CA LEU A 27 3.46 11.82 5.90
C LEU A 27 3.87 13.23 5.47
N ASP A 28 3.23 13.76 4.44
CA ASP A 28 3.43 15.12 3.95
C ASP A 28 2.25 15.99 4.39
N ALA A 29 2.28 16.44 5.65
CA ALA A 29 1.21 17.30 6.20
C ALA A 29 0.95 18.58 5.37
N PRO A 30 1.95 19.33 4.87
CA PRO A 30 1.69 20.56 4.10
C PRO A 30 0.95 20.32 2.79
N ASN A 31 1.16 19.17 2.16
CA ASN A 31 0.51 18.80 0.89
C ASN A 31 -0.73 17.91 1.10
N GLY A 32 -0.98 17.47 2.34
CA GLY A 32 -2.01 16.50 2.68
C GLY A 32 -1.82 15.17 1.96
N ILE A 33 -0.61 14.61 1.93
CA ILE A 33 -0.33 13.33 1.26
C ILE A 33 0.19 12.32 2.27
N VAL A 34 -0.35 11.10 2.22
CA VAL A 34 0.15 9.92 2.95
C VAL A 34 0.68 8.92 1.93
N ARG A 35 1.86 8.37 2.18
CA ARG A 35 2.41 7.28 1.37
C ARG A 35 2.42 5.99 2.17
N LEU A 36 1.97 4.91 1.53
CA LEU A 36 2.00 3.57 2.06
C LEU A 36 2.94 2.73 1.21
N ASN A 37 3.81 1.93 1.83
CA ASN A 37 4.74 1.06 1.11
C ASN A 37 4.49 -0.41 1.44
N TYR A 38 4.67 -1.28 0.45
CA TYR A 38 4.77 -2.71 0.65
C TYR A 38 5.84 -3.32 -0.26
N GLY A 39 6.47 -4.39 0.21
CA GLY A 39 7.51 -5.10 -0.54
C GLY A 39 6.93 -6.14 -1.50
N GLN A 40 7.54 -6.25 -2.68
CA GLN A 40 7.27 -7.25 -3.70
C GLN A 40 8.58 -7.91 -4.14
N ALA A 41 8.62 -9.23 -4.29
CA ALA A 41 9.76 -9.95 -4.85
C ALA A 41 9.51 -10.31 -6.32
N ALA A 42 10.57 -10.49 -7.12
CA ALA A 42 10.52 -10.70 -8.58
C ALA A 42 9.63 -11.86 -9.05
N LEU A 43 9.47 -12.88 -8.22
CA LEU A 43 8.70 -14.10 -8.51
C LEU A 43 7.38 -14.16 -7.74
N GLN A 44 7.00 -13.10 -7.04
CA GLN A 44 5.80 -13.04 -6.22
C GLN A 44 4.88 -11.94 -6.77
N ASN A 45 3.60 -12.28 -6.93
CA ASN A 45 2.58 -11.27 -7.19
C ASN A 45 2.07 -10.76 -5.84
N ALA A 46 2.84 -9.86 -5.23
CA ALA A 46 2.43 -9.21 -3.99
C ALA A 46 1.37 -8.15 -4.29
N TYR A 47 0.24 -8.21 -3.60
CA TYR A 47 -0.79 -7.18 -3.66
C TYR A 47 -1.19 -6.77 -2.25
N SER A 48 -1.67 -5.55 -2.12
CA SER A 48 -2.24 -5.04 -0.87
C SER A 48 -3.73 -4.82 -1.05
N ASP A 49 -4.47 -4.98 0.05
CA ASP A 49 -5.91 -4.79 0.05
C ASP A 49 -6.26 -3.29 0.07
N GLU A 50 -7.02 -2.83 -0.92
CA GLU A 50 -7.35 -1.40 -1.07
C GLU A 50 -8.16 -0.86 0.11
N TYR A 51 -9.07 -1.67 0.68
CA TYR A 51 -9.87 -1.27 1.83
C TYR A 51 -9.00 -1.09 3.07
N VAL A 52 -8.08 -2.03 3.32
CA VAL A 52 -7.12 -1.92 4.43
C VAL A 52 -6.18 -0.74 4.23
N ASN A 53 -5.67 -0.55 3.01
CA ASN A 53 -4.81 0.59 2.68
C ASN A 53 -5.52 1.93 2.90
N ASN A 54 -6.76 2.06 2.45
CA ASN A 54 -7.55 3.27 2.66
C ASN A 54 -7.79 3.51 4.16
N GLY A 55 -8.15 2.48 4.92
CA GLY A 55 -8.29 2.59 6.38
C GLY A 55 -7.01 3.04 7.08
N THR A 56 -5.87 2.48 6.70
CA THR A 56 -4.54 2.88 7.21
C THR A 56 -4.21 4.33 6.85
N ALA A 57 -4.44 4.73 5.59
CA ALA A 57 -4.22 6.09 5.13
C ALA A 57 -5.17 7.09 5.81
N ALA A 58 -6.44 6.75 5.99
CA ALA A 58 -7.43 7.59 6.66
C ALA A 58 -7.03 7.85 8.11
N LYS A 59 -6.60 6.81 8.83
CA LYS A 59 -6.09 6.95 10.21
C LYS A 59 -4.86 7.86 10.27
N ALA A 60 -3.93 7.72 9.30
CA ALA A 60 -2.78 8.59 9.20
C ALA A 60 -3.18 10.05 8.88
N CYS A 61 -4.11 10.27 7.95
CA CYS A 61 -4.67 11.58 7.64
C CYS A 61 -5.35 12.23 8.86
N GLN A 62 -6.08 11.45 9.65
CA GLN A 62 -6.69 11.90 10.91
C GLN A 62 -5.66 12.35 11.95
N SER A 63 -4.52 11.66 12.03
CA SER A 63 -3.42 12.09 12.89
C SER A 63 -2.80 13.43 12.47
N MET A 64 -2.96 13.80 11.20
CA MET A 64 -2.56 15.11 10.65
C MET A 64 -3.68 16.16 10.68
N GLY A 65 -4.87 15.83 11.21
CA GLY A 65 -6.00 16.75 11.31
C GLY A 65 -6.97 16.75 10.12
N TYR A 66 -6.86 15.78 9.20
CA TYR A 66 -7.78 15.62 8.07
C TYR A 66 -8.88 14.59 8.35
N ALA A 67 -10.04 14.71 7.72
CA ALA A 67 -11.17 13.80 8.00
C ALA A 67 -11.02 12.42 7.36
N THR A 68 -10.61 12.39 6.08
CA THR A 68 -10.59 11.19 5.25
C THR A 68 -9.35 11.11 4.37
N ALA A 69 -9.16 9.98 3.70
CA ALA A 69 -8.15 9.77 2.68
C ALA A 69 -8.80 9.27 1.38
N SER A 70 -8.22 9.62 0.23
CA SER A 70 -8.61 9.11 -1.08
C SER A 70 -7.37 8.68 -1.85
N ALA A 71 -7.45 7.61 -2.64
CA ALA A 71 -6.34 7.17 -3.48
C ALA A 71 -5.89 8.31 -4.41
N TYR A 72 -4.57 8.45 -4.58
CA TYR A 72 -3.97 9.55 -5.31
C TYR A 72 -2.83 9.06 -6.21
N GLY A 73 -2.93 9.35 -7.51
CA GLY A 73 -1.90 8.99 -8.48
C GLY A 73 -1.77 7.47 -8.70
N GLN A 74 -0.75 7.09 -9.46
CA GLN A 74 -0.42 5.69 -9.71
C GLN A 74 0.62 5.18 -8.68
N PRO A 75 0.58 3.88 -8.31
CA PRO A 75 1.61 3.30 -7.46
C PRO A 75 2.99 3.38 -8.09
N ILE A 76 3.97 3.84 -7.32
CA ILE A 76 5.37 3.97 -7.76
C ILE A 76 6.12 2.71 -7.34
N LYS A 77 6.70 1.99 -8.30
CA LYS A 77 7.54 0.83 -8.02
C LYS A 77 9.00 1.25 -8.02
N THR A 78 9.71 0.96 -6.95
CA THR A 78 11.14 1.27 -6.82
C THR A 78 11.91 0.00 -6.54
N CYS A 79 12.92 -0.29 -7.35
CA CYS A 79 13.77 -1.43 -7.13
C CYS A 79 14.67 -1.21 -5.90
N THR A 80 14.64 -2.17 -4.97
CA THR A 80 15.44 -2.15 -3.73
C THR A 80 16.63 -3.10 -3.78
N LEU A 81 16.52 -4.19 -4.57
CA LEU A 81 17.62 -5.15 -4.77
C LEU A 81 17.71 -5.51 -6.24
N ILE A 82 18.86 -5.25 -6.85
CA ILE A 82 19.15 -5.56 -8.25
C ILE A 82 20.10 -6.76 -8.30
N SER A 83 19.85 -7.70 -9.21
CA SER A 83 20.81 -8.75 -9.58
C SER A 83 20.92 -8.80 -11.10
N GLY A 84 22.08 -8.37 -11.60
CA GLY A 84 22.29 -8.19 -13.04
C GLY A 84 21.29 -7.19 -13.62
N SER A 85 20.51 -7.63 -14.60
CA SER A 85 19.45 -6.83 -15.25
C SER A 85 18.07 -6.98 -14.60
N LEU A 86 17.91 -7.86 -13.61
CA LEU A 86 16.62 -8.10 -12.95
C LEU A 86 16.53 -7.38 -11.60
N CYS A 87 15.35 -6.79 -11.33
CA CYS A 87 15.01 -6.36 -9.99
C CYS A 87 14.51 -7.56 -9.17
N LEU A 88 15.24 -7.95 -8.13
CA LEU A 88 14.89 -9.06 -7.24
C LEU A 88 13.83 -8.67 -6.22
N ASN A 89 13.91 -7.46 -5.67
CA ASN A 89 12.94 -6.92 -4.72
C ASN A 89 12.59 -5.49 -5.07
N GLU A 90 11.30 -5.19 -5.06
CA GLU A 90 10.71 -3.89 -5.31
C GLU A 90 9.95 -3.43 -4.07
N SER A 91 9.96 -2.12 -3.82
CA SER A 91 9.05 -1.46 -2.90
C SER A 91 7.99 -0.74 -3.73
N VAL A 92 6.72 -1.07 -3.51
CA VAL A 92 5.59 -0.40 -4.15
C VAL A 92 5.07 0.67 -3.20
N THR A 93 5.07 1.91 -3.65
CA THR A 93 4.60 3.09 -2.92
C THR A 93 3.23 3.50 -3.45
N ILE A 94 2.20 3.42 -2.62
CA ILE A 94 0.84 3.89 -2.89
C ILE A 94 0.66 5.24 -2.24
N GLN A 95 0.02 6.18 -2.92
CA GLN A 95 -0.21 7.51 -2.37
C GLN A 95 -1.70 7.73 -2.14
N TYR A 96 -2.01 8.39 -1.02
CA TYR A 96 -3.33 8.82 -0.65
C TYR A 96 -3.30 10.32 -0.37
N LYS A 97 -4.33 11.03 -0.83
CA LYS A 97 -4.55 12.43 -0.53
C LYS A 97 -5.54 12.56 0.61
N CYS A 98 -5.15 13.29 1.64
CA CYS A 98 -5.99 13.63 2.77
C CYS A 98 -7.01 14.70 2.38
N MET A 99 -8.25 14.54 2.85
CA MET A 99 -9.38 15.39 2.50
C MET A 99 -10.18 15.80 3.72
N GLY A 100 -10.74 17.01 3.66
CA GLY A 100 -11.52 17.61 4.74
C GLY A 100 -10.69 17.87 6.00
N TYR A 101 -11.33 18.38 7.04
CA TYR A 101 -10.71 18.58 8.35
C TYR A 101 -11.38 17.66 9.37
N ALA A 102 -10.59 16.96 10.17
CA ALA A 102 -11.10 16.15 11.26
C ALA A 102 -11.62 17.08 12.36
N VAL A 103 -12.92 17.04 12.60
CA VAL A 103 -13.50 17.59 13.82
C VAL A 103 -13.01 16.71 14.98
N ASN A 104 -12.04 17.21 15.75
CA ASN A 104 -11.63 16.56 16.98
C ASN A 104 -12.58 17.00 18.10
N PRO A 105 -13.53 16.16 18.57
CA PRO A 105 -14.42 16.55 19.68
C PRO A 105 -13.67 16.76 21.01
N LYS A 106 -12.38 16.38 21.07
CA LYS A 106 -11.46 16.59 22.19
C LYS A 106 -10.54 17.81 22.02
N SER A 107 -10.62 18.52 20.90
CA SER A 107 -9.94 19.79 20.70
C SER A 107 -10.64 20.82 21.59
N ASN A 108 -10.16 21.00 22.82
CA ASN A 108 -10.54 22.14 23.64
C ASN A 108 -10.04 23.38 22.91
N ASN A 109 -10.95 24.11 22.25
CA ASN A 109 -10.61 25.35 21.58
C ASN A 109 -10.16 26.33 22.68
N PRO A 110 -8.90 26.80 22.72
CA PRO A 110 -8.46 27.73 23.76
C PRO A 110 -9.12 29.12 23.63
N TRP A 111 -9.95 29.32 22.60
CA TRP A 111 -10.65 30.56 22.29
C TRP A 111 -12.17 30.49 22.45
N TYR A 112 -12.71 29.43 23.07
CA TYR A 112 -14.12 29.38 23.53
C TYR A 112 -14.22 28.71 24.90
#